data_AF-A0A0Q4NIQ4-F1
#
_entry.id   AF-A0A0Q4NIQ4-F1
#
_cell.length_a   1.000
_cell.length_b   1.000
_cell.length_c   1.000
_cell.angle_alpha   90.00
_cell.angle_beta   90.00
_cell.angle_gamma   90.00
#
_symmetry.space_group_name_H-M   'P 1'
#
loop_
_entity.id
_entity.type
_entity.pdbx_description
1 polymer ?
#
loop_
_entity_poly.entity_id
_entity_poly.type
_entity_poly.pdbx_seq_one_letter_code
_entity_poly.pdbx_strand_id
1 'polypeptide(L)' 'MNYADSADEASSRQQQAIDVALANRKPPAALSAVCLNGDCGEPSRPGTSYCCPECREDAEKWQRATQQKAVG' A
#
# COMPACT_ATOMS: atom_id res chain seq x y z
N MET A 1 -2.65 26.94 34.56
CA MET A 1 -2.14 25.55 34.41
C MET A 1 -3.16 24.83 33.55
N ASN A 2 -2.79 24.42 32.32
CA ASN A 2 -3.65 23.57 31.49
C ASN A 2 -3.29 22.12 31.85
N TYR A 3 -4.24 21.39 32.43
CA TYR A 3 -4.01 20.03 32.89
C TYR A 3 -4.37 19.08 31.76
N ALA A 4 -3.47 18.16 31.41
CA ALA A 4 -3.73 17.19 30.36
C ALA A 4 -4.94 16.33 30.76
N ASP A 5 -5.97 16.35 29.92
CA ASP A 5 -7.15 15.51 30.08
C ASP A 5 -7.10 14.29 29.15
N SER A 6 -8.17 13.50 29.16
CA SER A 6 -8.26 12.30 28.33
C SER A 6 -8.26 12.61 26.82
N ALA A 7 -8.67 13.81 26.40
CA ALA A 7 -8.64 14.22 25.01
C ALA A 7 -7.21 14.59 24.58
N ASP A 8 -6.45 15.26 25.45
CA ASP A 8 -5.04 15.55 25.20
C ASP A 8 -4.21 14.26 25.06
N GLU A 9 -4.43 13.29 25.94
CA GLU A 9 -3.78 11.97 25.84
C GLU A 9 -4.17 11.21 24.57
N ALA A 10 -5.45 11.22 24.21
CA ALA A 10 -5.93 10.56 23.01
C ALA A 10 -5.30 11.18 21.75
N SER A 11 -5.26 12.51 21.68
CA SER A 11 -4.61 13.24 20.58
C SER A 11 -3.12 12.92 20.49
N SER A 12 -2.42 12.88 21.62
CA SER A 12 -0.99 12.54 21.67
C SER A 12 -0.72 11.12 21.16
N ARG A 13 -1.54 10.14 21.59
CA ARG A 13 -1.44 8.75 21.10
C ARG A 13 -1.74 8.65 19.60
N GLN A 14 -2.71 9.43 19.10
CA GLN A 14 -3.06 9.45 17.69
C GLN A 14 -1.92 10.01 16.85
N GLN A 15 -1.29 11.10 17.29
CA GLN A 15 -0.13 11.68 16.63
C GLN A 15 1.06 10.70 16.64
N GLN A 16 1.34 10.07 17.77
CA GLN A 16 2.38 9.04 17.87
C GLN A 16 2.16 7.89 16.88
N ALA A 17 0.92 7.42 16.73
CA ALA A 17 0.60 6.37 15.77
C ALA A 17 0.84 6.81 14.31
N ILE A 18 0.50 8.05 13.97
CA ILE A 18 0.77 8.64 12.64
C ILE A 18 2.27 8.74 12.38
N ASP A 19 3.03 9.26 13.35
CA ASP A 19 4.49 9.45 13.21
C ASP A 19 5.20 8.10 13.00
N VAL A 20 4.79 7.07 13.74
CA VAL A 20 5.29 5.70 13.56
C VAL A 20 4.93 5.15 12.18
N ALA A 21 3.70 5.35 11.71
CA ALA A 21 3.27 4.89 10.39
C ALA A 21 4.05 5.58 9.26
N LEU A 22 4.31 6.89 9.39
CA LEU A 22 5.10 7.66 8.42
C LEU A 22 6.56 7.21 8.41
N ALA A 23 7.16 7.00 9.60
CA ALA A 23 8.54 6.53 9.72
C ALA A 23 8.75 5.12 9.13
N ASN A 24 7.73 4.26 9.20
CA ASN A 24 7.81 2.88 8.69
C ASN A 24 7.24 2.70 7.27
N ARG A 25 6.80 3.79 6.61
CA ARG A 25 6.23 3.71 5.27
C ARG A 25 7.31 3.28 4.27
N LYS A 26 7.14 2.08 3.70
CA LYS A 26 8.01 1.59 2.62
C LYS A 26 7.81 2.44 1.35
N PRO A 27 8.88 2.79 0.63
CA PRO A 27 8.74 3.45 -0.66
C PRO A 27 7.99 2.55 -1.65
N PRO A 28 7.28 3.12 -2.63
CA PRO A 28 6.67 2.33 -3.69
C PRO A 28 7.75 1.52 -4.42
N ALA A 29 7.38 0.30 -4.83
CA ALA A 29 8.27 -0.54 -5.63
C ALA A 29 8.63 0.15 -6.95
N ALA A 30 9.82 -0.14 -7.47
CA ALA A 30 10.24 0.33 -8.78
C ALA A 30 9.28 -0.16 -9.88
N LEU A 31 9.10 0.64 -10.93
CA LEU A 31 8.29 0.24 -12.08
C LEU A 31 8.96 -0.92 -12.82
N SER A 32 8.16 -1.91 -13.20
CA SER A 32 8.63 -3.06 -13.96
C SER A 32 8.53 -2.78 -15.46
N ALA A 33 9.57 -3.14 -16.22
CA ALA A 33 9.55 -3.07 -17.68
C ALA A 33 8.60 -4.12 -18.33
N VAL A 34 8.29 -5.19 -17.59
CA VAL A 34 7.38 -6.27 -18.02
C VAL A 34 6.14 -6.27 -17.14
N CYS A 35 4.98 -6.56 -17.73
CA CYS A 35 3.70 -6.58 -17.07
C CYS A 35 3.72 -7.49 -15.83
N LEU A 36 3.31 -6.95 -14.67
CA LEU A 36 3.25 -7.69 -13.41
C LEU A 36 1.99 -8.55 -13.26
N ASN A 37 1.11 -8.58 -14.26
CA ASN A 37 0.06 -9.58 -14.30
C ASN A 37 0.68 -10.91 -14.73
N GLY A 38 0.73 -11.88 -13.81
CA GLY A 38 1.64 -13.03 -13.85
C GLY A 38 1.71 -13.80 -15.17
N ASP A 39 0.57 -13.96 -15.85
CA ASP A 39 0.45 -14.75 -17.08
C ASP A 39 0.53 -13.91 -18.37
N CYS A 40 0.74 -12.59 -18.27
CA CYS A 40 0.68 -11.68 -19.41
C CYS A 40 2.00 -11.61 -20.19
N GLY A 41 3.12 -11.28 -19.54
CA GLY A 41 4.45 -11.21 -20.17
C GLY A 41 4.67 -10.06 -21.17
N GLU A 42 3.65 -9.23 -21.45
CA GLU A 42 3.77 -8.07 -22.35
C GLU A 42 4.60 -6.92 -21.73
N PRO A 43 5.21 -6.04 -22.54
CA PRO A 43 5.91 -4.87 -22.03
C PRO A 43 4.94 -3.91 -21.29
N SER A 44 5.42 -3.36 -20.18
CA SER A 44 4.67 -2.35 -19.43
C SER A 44 4.56 -1.03 -20.18
N ARG A 45 3.46 -0.31 -19.97
CA ARG A 45 3.33 1.07 -20.46
C ARG A 45 4.16 2.04 -19.62
N PRO A 46 4.58 3.19 -20.17
CA PRO A 46 5.31 4.20 -19.42
C PRO A 46 4.55 4.65 -18.16
N GLY A 47 5.26 4.76 -17.04
CA GLY A 47 4.68 5.20 -15.76
C GLY A 47 3.86 4.13 -15.03
N THR A 48 3.82 2.90 -15.52
CA THR A 48 3.11 1.78 -14.88
C THR A 48 3.92 0.49 -15.02
N SER A 49 3.57 -0.52 -14.22
CA SER A 49 4.14 -1.87 -14.28
C SER A 49 3.21 -2.85 -15.01
N TYR A 50 2.29 -2.34 -15.83
CA TYR A 50 1.24 -3.11 -16.51
C TYR A 50 1.10 -2.69 -17.97
N CYS A 51 0.78 -3.64 -18.85
CA CYS A 51 0.53 -3.36 -20.27
C CYS A 51 -0.81 -2.64 -20.50
N CYS A 52 -1.81 -2.88 -19.64
CA CYS A 52 -3.15 -2.30 -19.76
C CYS A 52 -3.86 -2.18 -18.38
N PRO A 53 -4.98 -1.44 -18.30
CA PRO A 53 -5.76 -1.33 -17.07
C PRO A 53 -6.30 -2.67 -16.55
N GLU A 54 -6.78 -3.53 -17.43
CA GLU A 54 -7.32 -4.86 -17.06
C GLU A 54 -6.28 -5.71 -16.31
N CYS A 55 -5.04 -5.74 -16.80
CA CYS A 55 -3.94 -6.47 -16.16
C CYS A 55 -3.59 -5.92 -14.77
N ARG A 56 -3.71 -4.61 -14.56
CA ARG A 56 -3.53 -4.02 -13.24
C ARG A 56 -4.64 -4.48 -12.29
N GLU A 57 -5.89 -4.39 -12.74
CA GLU A 57 -7.05 -4.75 -11.92
C GLU A 57 -7.06 -6.22 -11.53
N ASP A 58 -6.69 -7.11 -12.45
CA ASP A 58 -6.57 -8.53 -12.16
C ASP A 58 -5.44 -8.83 -11.16
N ALA A 59 -4.27 -8.20 -11.33
CA ALA A 59 -3.18 -8.32 -10.37
C ALA A 59 -3.60 -7.82 -8.96
N GLU A 60 -4.35 -6.71 -8.88
CA GLU A 60 -4.88 -6.19 -7.62
C GLU A 60 -5.88 -7.15 -6.96
N LYS A 61 -6.78 -7.79 -7.73
CA LYS A 61 -7.70 -8.81 -7.22
C LYS A 61 -6.93 -9.99 -6.62
N TRP A 62 -5.92 -10.49 -7.31
CA TRP A 62 -5.07 -11.58 -6.82
C TRP A 62 -4.30 -11.21 -5.55
N GLN A 63 -3.74 -10.00 -5.50
CA GLN A 63 -3.05 -9.49 -4.31
C GLN A 63 -4.00 -9.36 -3.11
N ARG A 64 -5.22 -8.86 -3.32
CA ARG A 64 -6.25 -8.77 -2.26
C ARG A 64 -6.64 -10.16 -1.76
N ALA A 65 -6.89 -11.10 -2.66
CA ALA A 65 -7.22 -12.48 -2.30
C ALA A 65 -6.10 -13.16 -1.50
N THR A 66 -4.84 -12.95 -1.89
CA THR A 66 -3.67 -13.50 -1.20
C THR A 66 -3.51 -12.92 0.20
N GLN A 67 -3.70 -11.60 0.36
CA GLN A 67 -3.64 -10.94 1.67
C GLN A 67 -4.72 -11.47 2.62
N GLN A 68 -5.94 -11.69 2.13
CA GLN A 68 -7.04 -12.26 2.93
C GLN A 68 -6.73 -13.69 3.38
N LYS A 69 -6.11 -14.50 2.52
CA LYS A 69 -5.69 -15.87 2.86
C LYS A 69 -4.55 -15.92 3.89
N ALA A 70 -3.66 -14.93 3.89
CA ALA A 70 -2.54 -14.86 4.84
C ALA A 70 -2.97 -14.48 6.27
N VAL A 71 -4.22 -14.05 6.46
CA VAL A 71 -4.79 -13.66 7.77
C VAL A 71 -5.66 -14.78 8.38
N GLY A 72 -5.83 -15.91 7.67
CA GLY A 72 -6.57 -17.09 8.11
C GLY A 72 -5.73 -18.16 8.78
#